data_AF-A0A1G8XH50-F1
#
_entry.id   AF-A0A1G8XH50-F1
#
_cell.length_a   1.000
_cell.length_b   1.000
_cell.length_c   1.000
_cell.angle_alpha   90.00
_cell.angle_beta   90.00
_cell.angle_gamma   90.00
#
_symmetry.space_group_name_H-M   'P 1'
#
loop_
_entity.id
_entity.type
_entity.pdbx_description
1 polymer ?
#
loop_
_entity_poly.entity_id
_entity_poly.type
_entity_poly.pdbx_seq_one_letter_code
_entity_poly.pdbx_strand_id
1 'polypeptide(L)'
;MSDYDPDAEATGKYMVAFIESAGKVSPVFERKVREIFENHMGTLEEDSWYLNANVEKAFDEVLEEVGEKTMMEGGVESGKAIDWPNEVETVMDGFNIWNTFHEAAYRDSDLDFPAGRYTVEHLGDRKVRIGITEGYNLSAEFAKGCSKGIVQELSDTSNRTRLEDTEPNLDEQAAWVLEW
;
A
#
# COMPACT_ATOMS: atom_id res chain seq x y z
N MET A 1 -11.27 -19.62 -5.47
CA MET A 1 -11.41 -19.21 -4.07
C MET A 1 -10.73 -17.88 -4.00
N SER A 2 -11.34 -16.88 -3.36
CA SER A 2 -10.65 -15.59 -3.19
C SER A 2 -9.42 -15.81 -2.32
N ASP A 3 -8.28 -15.23 -2.69
CA ASP A 3 -7.05 -15.26 -1.89
C ASP A 3 -7.10 -14.26 -0.71
N TYR A 4 -8.26 -13.63 -0.47
CA TYR A 4 -8.50 -12.71 0.63
C TYR A 4 -8.95 -13.43 1.91
N ASP A 5 -8.29 -13.14 3.03
CA ASP A 5 -8.68 -13.53 4.37
C ASP A 5 -9.14 -12.31 5.20
N PRO A 6 -10.45 -12.17 5.45
CA PRO A 6 -10.99 -11.07 6.26
C PRO A 6 -10.66 -11.19 7.74
N ASP A 7 -10.34 -12.39 8.22
CA ASP A 7 -10.09 -12.70 9.63
C ASP A 7 -8.61 -12.57 10.02
N ALA A 8 -7.72 -12.44 9.04
CA ALA A 8 -6.31 -12.07 9.25
C ALA A 8 -6.20 -10.72 9.97
N GLU A 9 -5.06 -10.43 10.57
CA GLU A 9 -4.77 -9.13 11.16
C GLU A 9 -3.70 -8.39 10.35
N ALA A 10 -3.88 -7.08 10.15
CA ALA A 10 -2.91 -6.19 9.51
C ALA A 10 -2.22 -5.28 10.55
N THR A 11 -0.96 -4.95 10.33
CA THR A 11 -0.19 -4.06 11.20
C THR A 11 -0.67 -2.61 11.14
N GLY A 12 -0.73 -1.95 12.30
CA GLY A 12 -1.04 -0.53 12.47
C GLY A 12 -0.05 0.42 11.79
N LYS A 13 1.19 -0.05 11.58
CA LYS A 13 2.30 0.76 11.07
C LYS A 13 1.96 1.57 9.82
N TYR A 14 1.47 0.90 8.79
CA TYR A 14 1.18 1.54 7.51
C TYR A 14 -0.06 2.43 7.58
N MET A 15 -1.02 2.13 8.45
CA MET A 15 -2.21 2.97 8.67
C MET A 15 -1.83 4.28 9.39
N VAL A 16 -0.93 4.21 10.36
CA VAL A 16 -0.39 5.41 11.03
C VAL A 16 0.35 6.28 10.02
N ALA A 17 1.24 5.71 9.21
CA ALA A 17 1.94 6.43 8.14
C ALA A 17 0.96 7.06 7.12
N PHE A 18 -0.10 6.34 6.76
CA PHE A 18 -1.18 6.86 5.92
C PHE A 18 -1.85 8.09 6.53
N ILE A 19 -2.24 8.03 7.82
CA ILE A 19 -2.88 9.15 8.51
C ILE A 19 -1.95 10.36 8.62
N GLU A 20 -0.68 10.15 8.96
CA GLU A 20 0.31 11.22 9.05
C GLU A 20 0.51 11.96 7.72
N SER A 21 0.31 11.26 6.59
CA SER A 21 0.29 11.89 5.26
C SER A 21 -0.78 12.99 5.15
N ALA A 22 -1.97 12.76 5.72
CA ALA A 22 -3.07 13.72 5.74
C ALA A 22 -2.72 14.96 6.61
N GLY A 23 -1.89 14.78 7.65
CA GLY A 23 -1.34 15.85 8.47
C GLY A 23 -0.48 16.84 7.70
N LYS A 24 0.20 16.39 6.63
CA LYS A 24 0.98 17.27 5.73
C LYS A 24 0.10 18.27 4.99
N VAL A 25 -1.18 17.94 4.77
CA VAL A 25 -2.18 18.84 4.19
C VAL A 25 -2.72 19.78 5.26
N SER A 26 -3.27 19.23 6.35
CA SER A 26 -3.65 20.02 7.53
C SER A 26 -3.96 19.12 8.75
N PRO A 27 -3.83 19.66 9.98
CA PRO A 27 -4.23 18.93 11.19
C PRO A 27 -5.73 18.58 11.26
N VAL A 28 -6.59 19.35 10.58
CA VAL A 28 -8.03 19.04 10.52
C VAL A 28 -8.27 17.79 9.67
N PHE A 29 -7.52 17.67 8.58
CA PHE A 29 -7.61 16.57 7.66
C PHE A 29 -7.07 15.27 8.25
N GLU A 30 -5.93 15.34 8.94
CA GLU A 30 -5.40 14.21 9.74
C GLU A 30 -6.43 13.68 10.72
N ARG A 31 -7.09 14.57 11.49
CA ARG A 31 -8.13 14.16 12.44
C ARG A 31 -9.29 13.48 11.75
N LYS A 32 -9.78 14.02 10.61
CA LYS A 32 -10.86 13.38 9.85
C LYS A 32 -10.47 11.96 9.44
N VAL A 33 -9.29 11.78 8.84
CA VAL A 33 -8.84 10.46 8.37
C VAL A 33 -8.64 9.51 9.56
N ARG A 34 -8.02 9.98 10.65
CA ARG A 34 -7.86 9.20 11.88
C ARG A 34 -9.20 8.75 12.46
N GLU A 35 -10.17 9.65 12.54
CA GLU A 35 -11.52 9.33 13.03
C GLU A 35 -12.17 8.21 12.21
N ILE A 36 -11.98 8.20 10.88
CA ILE A 36 -12.47 7.10 10.02
C ILE A 36 -11.85 5.76 10.44
N PHE A 37 -10.51 5.67 10.53
CA PHE A 37 -9.86 4.43 10.96
C PHE A 37 -10.27 4.01 12.38
N GLU A 38 -10.32 4.96 13.32
CA GLU A 38 -10.65 4.66 14.71
C GLU A 38 -12.12 4.24 14.92
N ASN A 39 -13.04 4.67 14.04
CA ASN A 39 -14.43 4.21 14.06
C ASN A 39 -14.57 2.70 13.76
N HIS A 40 -13.67 2.15 12.93
CA HIS A 40 -13.71 0.72 12.57
C HIS A 40 -12.88 -0.16 13.51
N MET A 41 -11.84 0.39 14.13
CA MET A 41 -10.79 -0.40 14.79
C MET A 41 -10.50 0.00 16.24
N GLY A 42 -11.11 1.07 16.74
CA GLY A 42 -10.71 1.69 18.01
C GLY A 42 -9.42 2.50 17.87
N THR A 43 -8.76 2.81 18.99
CA THR A 43 -7.54 3.64 18.98
C THR A 43 -6.46 3.03 18.10
N LEU A 44 -5.93 3.84 17.17
CA LEU A 44 -4.91 3.41 16.23
C LEU A 44 -3.50 3.64 16.78
N GLU A 45 -2.70 2.58 16.83
CA GLU A 45 -1.31 2.56 17.29
C GLU A 45 -0.45 1.78 16.30
N GLU A 46 0.81 2.19 16.13
CA GLU A 46 1.75 1.65 15.13
C GLU A 46 2.04 0.15 15.36
N ASP A 47 2.27 -0.24 16.61
CA ASP A 47 2.66 -1.60 17.02
C ASP A 47 1.46 -2.55 17.21
N SER A 48 0.25 -2.06 17.01
CA SER A 48 -0.99 -2.83 17.15
C SER A 48 -1.37 -3.57 15.87
N TRP A 49 -2.26 -4.54 16.00
CA TRP A 49 -2.74 -5.38 14.91
C TRP A 49 -4.26 -5.33 14.86
N TYR A 50 -4.81 -5.29 13.65
CA TYR A 50 -6.21 -4.98 13.41
C TYR A 50 -6.82 -5.93 12.39
N LEU A 51 -8.06 -6.34 12.61
CA LEU A 51 -8.79 -7.24 11.71
C LEU A 51 -8.82 -6.68 10.28
N ASN A 52 -8.37 -7.47 9.30
CA ASN A 52 -8.21 -7.06 7.91
C ASN A 52 -9.52 -6.56 7.31
N ALA A 53 -10.65 -7.18 7.65
CA ALA A 53 -11.98 -6.70 7.24
C ALA A 53 -12.36 -5.31 7.77
N ASN A 54 -11.82 -4.89 8.93
CA ASN A 54 -12.06 -3.54 9.45
C ASN A 54 -11.10 -2.53 8.83
N VAL A 55 -9.88 -2.96 8.50
CA VAL A 55 -8.90 -2.17 7.76
C VAL A 55 -9.42 -1.84 6.36
N GLU A 56 -9.90 -2.84 5.62
CA GLU A 56 -10.54 -2.68 4.30
C GLU A 56 -11.66 -1.63 4.35
N LYS A 57 -12.61 -1.77 5.28
CA LYS A 57 -13.72 -0.82 5.44
C LYS A 57 -13.27 0.61 5.74
N ALA A 58 -12.23 0.77 6.55
CA ALA A 58 -11.69 2.10 6.84
C ALA A 58 -11.08 2.75 5.60
N PHE A 59 -10.31 1.98 4.81
CA PHE A 59 -9.75 2.47 3.55
C PHE A 59 -10.83 2.78 2.50
N ASP A 60 -11.86 1.95 2.40
CA ASP A 60 -13.01 2.20 1.53
C ASP A 60 -13.75 3.48 1.92
N GLU A 61 -14.00 3.70 3.22
CA GLU A 61 -14.62 4.93 3.71
C GLU A 61 -13.74 6.16 3.44
N VAL A 62 -12.41 6.06 3.57
CA VAL A 62 -11.49 7.15 3.16
C VAL A 62 -11.59 7.42 1.66
N LEU A 63 -11.63 6.38 0.83
CA LEU A 63 -11.78 6.52 -0.62
C LEU A 63 -13.10 7.22 -0.97
N GLU A 64 -14.21 6.82 -0.35
CA GLU A 64 -15.53 7.40 -0.60
C GLU A 64 -15.66 8.84 -0.09
N GLU A 65 -15.19 9.12 1.12
CA GLU A 65 -15.38 10.40 1.80
C GLU A 65 -14.34 11.47 1.48
N VAL A 66 -13.15 11.03 1.07
CA VAL A 66 -11.98 11.89 0.96
C VAL A 66 -11.39 11.85 -0.45
N GLY A 67 -11.41 10.68 -1.09
CA GLY A 67 -11.11 10.52 -2.50
C GLY A 67 -9.74 9.89 -2.82
N GLU A 68 -9.63 9.47 -4.08
CA GLU A 68 -8.48 8.80 -4.69
C GLU A 68 -7.13 9.48 -4.46
N LYS A 69 -7.11 10.81 -4.46
CA LYS A 69 -5.86 11.56 -4.25
C LYS A 69 -5.28 11.30 -2.85
N THR A 70 -6.13 11.22 -1.83
CA THR A 70 -5.72 10.90 -0.46
C THR A 70 -5.22 9.48 -0.38
N MET A 71 -5.88 8.54 -1.06
CA MET A 71 -5.44 7.15 -1.14
C MET A 71 -4.02 7.04 -1.75
N MET A 72 -3.78 7.76 -2.84
CA MET A 72 -2.46 7.84 -3.47
C MET A 72 -1.41 8.47 -2.54
N GLU A 73 -1.69 9.60 -1.91
CA GLU A 73 -0.73 10.29 -1.02
C GLU A 73 -0.43 9.49 0.24
N GLY A 74 -1.44 8.86 0.84
CA GLY A 74 -1.25 7.97 1.99
C GLY A 74 -0.54 6.67 1.64
N GLY A 75 -0.78 6.13 0.44
CA GLY A 75 0.02 5.02 -0.11
C GLY A 75 1.49 5.40 -0.26
N VAL A 76 1.80 6.60 -0.75
CA VAL A 76 3.19 7.09 -0.85
C VAL A 76 3.90 7.06 0.49
N GLU A 77 3.25 7.52 1.56
CA GLU A 77 3.85 7.50 2.89
C GLU A 77 3.93 6.09 3.49
N SER A 78 2.94 5.24 3.22
CA SER A 78 2.98 3.82 3.62
C SER A 78 4.15 3.09 2.97
N GLY A 79 4.40 3.33 1.67
CA GLY A 79 5.54 2.74 0.95
C GLY A 79 6.91 3.23 1.43
N LYS A 80 7.00 4.46 1.94
CA LYS A 80 8.22 4.99 2.58
C LYS A 80 8.46 4.42 3.98
N ALA A 81 7.39 4.02 4.67
CA ALA A 81 7.46 3.46 6.02
C ALA A 81 7.97 1.99 6.04
N ILE A 82 8.32 1.40 4.90
CA ILE A 82 8.92 0.06 4.85
C ILE A 82 10.32 0.11 5.45
N ASP A 83 10.60 -0.76 6.41
CA ASP A 83 11.94 -0.87 7.02
C ASP A 83 12.85 -1.71 6.11
N TRP A 84 13.47 -1.05 5.13
CA TRP A 84 14.35 -1.73 4.19
C TRP A 84 15.58 -2.30 4.89
N PRO A 85 15.90 -3.59 4.67
CA PRO A 85 17.12 -4.19 5.18
C PRO A 85 18.32 -3.65 4.39
N ASN A 86 19.51 -3.70 5.00
CA ASN A 86 20.70 -3.05 4.45
C ASN A 86 21.12 -3.60 3.07
N GLU A 87 20.72 -4.82 2.72
CA GLU A 87 20.95 -5.44 1.41
C GLU A 87 20.09 -4.88 0.27
N VAL A 88 19.07 -4.05 0.56
CA VAL A 88 18.28 -3.34 -0.45
C VAL A 88 18.98 -2.04 -0.80
N GLU A 89 19.66 -2.01 -1.94
CA GLU A 89 20.42 -0.84 -2.39
C GLU A 89 19.73 -0.08 -3.52
N THR A 90 18.83 -0.74 -4.24
CA THR A 90 18.14 -0.16 -5.40
C THR A 90 16.62 -0.30 -5.31
N VAL A 91 15.92 0.55 -6.06
CA VAL A 91 14.47 0.42 -6.26
C VAL A 91 14.07 -0.99 -6.71
N MET A 92 14.88 -1.61 -7.58
CA MET A 92 14.60 -2.95 -8.08
C MET A 92 14.72 -4.01 -6.99
N ASP A 93 15.71 -3.87 -6.10
CA ASP A 93 15.83 -4.75 -4.94
C ASP A 93 14.60 -4.63 -4.05
N GLY A 94 14.13 -3.39 -3.83
CA GLY A 94 12.90 -3.13 -3.08
C GLY A 94 11.67 -3.81 -3.70
N PHE A 95 11.48 -3.68 -5.02
CA PHE A 95 10.36 -4.35 -5.71
C PHE A 95 10.48 -5.88 -5.72
N ASN A 96 11.69 -6.44 -5.79
CA ASN A 96 11.91 -7.88 -5.75
C ASN A 96 11.47 -8.53 -4.43
N ILE A 97 11.53 -7.78 -3.32
CA ILE A 97 11.13 -8.27 -1.99
C ILE A 97 9.86 -7.60 -1.46
N TRP A 98 9.16 -6.82 -2.28
CA TRP A 98 7.98 -6.07 -1.84
C TRP A 98 6.87 -6.98 -1.33
N ASN A 99 6.62 -8.11 -2.01
CA ASN A 99 5.65 -9.10 -1.54
C ASN A 99 6.02 -9.70 -0.18
N THR A 100 7.30 -9.81 0.17
CA THR A 100 7.73 -10.27 1.49
C THR A 100 7.33 -9.28 2.59
N PHE A 101 7.43 -7.97 2.34
CA PHE A 101 6.95 -6.96 3.29
C PHE A 101 5.43 -6.87 3.33
N HIS A 102 4.77 -7.04 2.19
CA HIS A 102 3.32 -7.09 2.12
C HIS A 102 2.80 -8.26 2.94
N GLU A 103 3.34 -9.46 2.76
CA GLU A 103 2.99 -10.65 3.56
C GLU A 103 3.26 -10.42 5.05
N ALA A 104 4.43 -9.89 5.42
CA ALA A 104 4.79 -9.61 6.80
C ALA A 104 3.95 -8.50 7.46
N ALA A 105 3.20 -7.71 6.67
CA ALA A 105 2.23 -6.75 7.17
C ALA A 105 0.97 -7.41 7.74
N TYR A 106 0.80 -8.72 7.52
CA TYR A 106 -0.33 -9.50 7.99
C TYR A 106 0.10 -10.66 8.88
N ARG A 107 -0.82 -11.14 9.71
CA ARG A 107 -0.66 -12.34 10.53
C ARG A 107 -1.98 -13.06 10.76
N ASP A 108 -1.91 -14.21 11.43
CA ASP A 108 -3.05 -15.01 11.87
C ASP A 108 -3.98 -15.45 10.72
N SER A 109 -3.37 -15.87 9.60
CA SER A 109 -4.05 -16.47 8.44
C SER A 109 -3.47 -17.83 8.08
N ASP A 110 -4.31 -18.70 7.51
CA ASP A 110 -3.90 -19.95 6.87
C ASP A 110 -3.54 -19.76 5.38
N LEU A 111 -3.71 -18.55 4.83
CA LEU A 111 -3.34 -18.21 3.46
C LEU A 111 -1.93 -17.63 3.40
N ASP A 112 -1.19 -17.96 2.34
CA ASP A 112 0.14 -17.38 2.08
C ASP A 112 0.04 -15.85 1.81
N PHE A 113 -1.08 -15.39 1.25
CA PHE A 113 -1.29 -14.00 0.83
C PHE A 113 -2.66 -13.48 1.24
N PRO A 114 -2.94 -13.27 2.55
CA PRO A 114 -4.28 -12.95 3.07
C PRO A 114 -4.88 -11.64 2.54
N ALA A 115 -4.08 -10.78 1.91
CA ALA A 115 -4.50 -9.54 1.28
C ALA A 115 -4.01 -9.46 -0.17
N GLY A 116 -3.97 -10.61 -0.85
CA GLY A 116 -3.42 -10.73 -2.20
C GLY A 116 -1.93 -10.37 -2.27
N ARG A 117 -1.45 -10.10 -3.48
CA ARG A 117 -0.05 -9.79 -3.74
C ARG A 117 0.11 -8.83 -4.91
N TYR A 118 1.33 -8.34 -5.07
CA TYR A 118 1.78 -7.62 -6.25
C TYR A 118 2.38 -8.59 -7.28
N THR A 119 2.13 -8.32 -8.56
CA THR A 119 2.95 -8.85 -9.65
C THR A 119 3.93 -7.77 -10.07
N VAL A 120 5.18 -8.15 -10.38
CA VAL A 120 6.24 -7.20 -10.73
C VAL A 120 6.97 -7.74 -11.95
N GLU A 121 6.97 -6.99 -13.04
CA GLU A 121 7.69 -7.30 -14.27
C GLU A 121 8.67 -6.19 -14.63
N HIS A 122 9.94 -6.56 -14.84
CA HIS A 122 11.00 -5.61 -15.14
C HIS A 122 10.95 -5.26 -16.63
N LEU A 123 10.67 -4.00 -16.95
CA LEU A 123 10.60 -3.51 -18.34
C LEU A 123 11.87 -2.75 -18.76
N GLY A 124 12.79 -2.52 -17.82
CA GLY A 124 14.08 -1.86 -18.02
C GLY A 124 14.67 -1.38 -16.70
N ASP A 125 15.81 -0.66 -16.76
CA ASP A 125 16.57 -0.28 -15.57
C ASP A 125 15.81 0.63 -14.58
N ARG A 126 14.85 1.41 -15.09
CA ARG A 126 14.09 2.41 -14.32
C ARG A 126 12.60 2.35 -14.64
N LYS A 127 12.14 1.15 -15.00
CA LYS A 127 10.78 0.94 -15.49
C LYS A 127 10.28 -0.45 -15.10
N VAL A 128 9.15 -0.48 -14.43
CA VAL A 128 8.51 -1.71 -13.94
C VAL A 128 7.03 -1.69 -14.27
N ARG A 129 6.47 -2.84 -14.58
CA ARG A 129 5.02 -3.05 -14.60
C ARG A 129 4.63 -3.71 -13.29
N ILE A 130 3.64 -3.14 -12.62
CA ILE A 130 3.11 -3.64 -11.37
C ILE A 130 1.64 -3.97 -11.58
N GLY A 131 1.21 -5.13 -11.10
CA GLY A 131 -0.19 -5.49 -10.97
C GLY A 131 -0.55 -5.81 -9.54
N ILE A 132 -1.83 -5.76 -9.22
CA ILE A 132 -2.40 -6.30 -7.98
C ILE A 132 -3.32 -7.48 -8.34
N THR A 133 -3.20 -8.58 -7.61
CA THR A 133 -4.01 -9.80 -7.86
C THR A 133 -5.44 -9.65 -7.38
N GLU A 134 -6.36 -10.53 -7.81
CA GLU A 134 -7.77 -10.52 -7.40
C GLU A 134 -8.01 -10.54 -5.86
N GLY A 135 -7.09 -11.12 -5.07
CA GLY A 135 -7.20 -11.13 -3.60
C GLY A 135 -6.77 -9.84 -2.90
N TYR A 136 -6.25 -8.85 -3.63
CA TYR A 136 -5.85 -7.57 -3.06
C TYR A 136 -7.09 -6.74 -2.68
N ASN A 137 -7.19 -6.35 -1.42
CA ASN A 137 -8.42 -5.81 -0.83
C ASN A 137 -8.41 -4.29 -0.62
N LEU A 138 -7.38 -3.59 -1.08
CA LEU A 138 -7.30 -2.12 -1.00
C LEU A 138 -7.36 -1.51 -2.41
N SER A 139 -7.56 -0.18 -2.49
CA SER A 139 -7.70 0.47 -3.79
C SER A 139 -6.41 0.44 -4.63
N ALA A 140 -6.56 0.47 -5.96
CA ALA A 140 -5.43 0.56 -6.88
C ALA A 140 -4.63 1.85 -6.68
N GLU A 141 -5.29 2.94 -6.28
CA GLU A 141 -4.67 4.24 -6.00
C GLU A 141 -3.74 4.17 -4.80
N PHE A 142 -4.14 3.48 -3.74
CA PHE A 142 -3.27 3.23 -2.59
C PHE A 142 -2.06 2.39 -3.00
N ALA A 143 -2.27 1.31 -3.75
CA ALA A 143 -1.21 0.44 -4.26
C ALA A 143 -0.19 1.18 -5.17
N LYS A 144 -0.69 2.01 -6.10
CA LYS A 144 0.11 2.93 -6.92
C LYS A 144 0.90 3.90 -6.04
N GLY A 145 0.25 4.45 -5.01
CA GLY A 145 0.89 5.28 -4.00
C GLY A 145 2.07 4.59 -3.35
N CYS A 146 1.88 3.37 -2.83
CA CYS A 146 2.94 2.56 -2.24
C CYS A 146 4.12 2.37 -3.20
N SER A 147 3.85 1.96 -4.46
CA SER A 147 4.93 1.78 -5.45
C SER A 147 5.72 3.06 -5.71
N LYS A 148 5.06 4.22 -5.74
CA LYS A 148 5.72 5.51 -5.84
C LYS A 148 6.52 5.83 -4.58
N GLY A 149 5.98 5.55 -3.39
CA GLY A 149 6.67 5.70 -2.10
C GLY A 149 7.99 4.93 -2.05
N ILE A 150 7.99 3.68 -2.50
CA ILE A 150 9.19 2.82 -2.60
C ILE A 150 10.26 3.48 -3.48
N VAL A 151 9.88 3.97 -4.66
CA VAL A 151 10.82 4.70 -5.53
C VAL A 151 11.35 5.96 -4.85
N GLN A 152 10.50 6.70 -4.12
CA GLN A 152 10.94 7.92 -3.46
C GLN A 152 11.92 7.66 -2.33
N GLU A 153 11.80 6.52 -1.66
CA GLU A 153 12.68 6.10 -0.57
C GLU A 153 14.01 5.56 -1.08
N LEU A 154 13.98 4.74 -2.14
CA LEU A 154 15.15 4.01 -2.64
C LEU A 154 15.86 4.68 -3.83
N SER A 155 15.44 5.87 -4.26
CA SER A 155 16.07 6.59 -5.37
C SER A 155 16.14 8.10 -5.17
N ASP A 156 17.30 8.67 -5.48
CA ASP A 156 17.54 10.13 -5.55
C ASP A 156 16.75 10.82 -6.68
N THR A 157 16.11 10.08 -7.59
CA THR A 157 15.34 10.62 -8.72
C THR A 157 13.83 10.67 -8.51
N SER A 158 13.41 10.53 -7.26
CA SER A 158 12.02 10.59 -6.75
C SER A 158 11.10 11.65 -7.41
N ASN A 159 11.64 12.78 -7.87
CA ASN A 159 10.88 13.87 -8.51
C ASN A 159 10.45 13.59 -9.96
N ARG A 160 10.81 12.44 -10.56
CA ARG A 160 10.52 12.11 -11.96
C ARG A 160 9.63 10.89 -12.16
N THR A 161 9.01 10.39 -11.09
CA THR A 161 8.13 9.22 -11.18
C THR A 161 6.92 9.48 -12.09
N ARG A 162 6.67 8.59 -13.04
CA ARG A 162 5.46 8.56 -13.87
C ARG A 162 4.73 7.24 -13.68
N LEU A 163 3.43 7.33 -13.43
CA LEU A 163 2.51 6.20 -13.37
C LEU A 163 1.59 6.26 -14.59
N GLU A 164 1.39 5.12 -15.25
CA GLU A 164 0.49 4.98 -16.38
C GLU A 164 -0.26 3.66 -16.27
N ASP A 165 -1.59 3.71 -16.27
CA ASP A 165 -2.41 2.50 -16.24
C ASP A 165 -2.15 1.62 -17.46
N THR A 166 -2.19 0.32 -17.26
CA THR A 166 -2.03 -0.66 -18.34
C THR A 166 -2.99 -1.82 -18.15
N GLU A 167 -3.15 -2.64 -19.18
CA GLU A 167 -4.05 -3.78 -19.14
C GLU A 167 -3.56 -4.78 -18.07
N PRO A 168 -4.42 -5.22 -17.13
CA PRO A 168 -4.07 -6.28 -16.19
C PRO A 168 -3.83 -7.61 -16.90
N ASN A 169 -2.96 -8.45 -16.33
CA ASN A 169 -2.85 -9.85 -16.72
C ASN A 169 -4.05 -10.66 -16.22
N LEU A 170 -4.17 -11.93 -16.65
CA LEU A 170 -5.32 -12.77 -16.36
C LEU A 170 -5.65 -12.93 -14.86
N ASP A 171 -4.64 -12.85 -14.00
CA ASP A 171 -4.74 -13.00 -12.54
C ASP A 171 -4.68 -11.68 -11.76
N GLU A 172 -4.73 -10.55 -12.48
CA GLU A 172 -4.65 -9.20 -11.91
C GLU A 172 -5.99 -8.48 -12.04
N GLN A 173 -6.35 -7.68 -11.04
CA GLN A 173 -7.53 -6.82 -11.09
C GLN A 173 -7.21 -5.39 -11.55
N ALA A 174 -5.95 -4.96 -11.41
CA ALA A 174 -5.45 -3.69 -11.92
C ALA A 174 -3.95 -3.77 -12.16
N ALA A 175 -3.45 -2.98 -13.11
CA ALA A 175 -2.03 -2.87 -13.39
C ALA A 175 -1.64 -1.47 -13.87
N TRP A 176 -0.38 -1.13 -13.65
CA TRP A 176 0.23 0.11 -14.11
C TRP A 176 1.71 -0.08 -14.43
N VAL A 177 2.24 0.82 -15.23
CA VAL A 177 3.66 0.99 -15.48
C VAL A 177 4.16 2.15 -14.64
N LEU A 178 5.24 1.93 -13.91
CA LEU A 178 5.96 2.92 -13.13
C LEU A 178 7.35 3.13 -13.73
N GLU A 179 7.68 4.37 -14.04
CA GLU A 179 9.00 4.81 -14.54
C GLU A 179 9.56 5.87 -13.60
N TRP A 180 10.87 5.84 -13.29
CA TRP A 180 11.50 6.79 -12.34
C TRP A 180 12.82 7.37 -12.77
#